data_AF-A0A127VAM4-F1
#
_entry.id   AF-A0A127VAM4-F1
#
_cell.length_a   1.000
_cell.length_b   1.000
_cell.length_c   1.000
_cell.angle_alpha   90.00
_cell.angle_beta   90.00
_cell.angle_gamma   90.00
#
_symmetry.space_group_name_H-M   'P 1'
#
loop_
_entity.id
_entity.type
_entity.pdbx_description
1 polymer ?
#
loop_
_entity_poly.entity_id
_entity_poly.type
_entity_poly.pdbx_seq_one_letter_code
_entity_poly.pdbx_strand_id
1 'polypeptide(L)'
;MKFFKLSPAAKGKSGKIVTVTYSLKKSSNVTLLQNGFSIGYTHIDLAHDQDSNPDNFSTKGSQNYLCLLEEDGLQVTLYAGGLSGDFWTLEIQADGKPLAANTIKVYTDTNGNLDYNKLTK
;
A
#
# COMPACT_ATOMS: atom_id res chain seq x y z
N MET A 1 -3.80 -10.39 -17.96
CA MET A 1 -3.04 -9.70 -16.90
C MET A 1 -3.20 -8.20 -17.09
N LYS A 2 -3.80 -7.50 -16.12
CA LYS A 2 -3.98 -6.05 -16.16
C LYS A 2 -2.91 -5.41 -15.28
N PHE A 3 -2.25 -4.37 -15.79
CA PHE A 3 -1.21 -3.64 -15.08
C PHE A 3 -1.65 -2.21 -14.83
N PHE A 4 -1.50 -1.76 -13.59
CA PHE A 4 -1.69 -0.37 -13.21
C PHE A 4 -0.39 0.40 -13.38
N LYS A 5 -0.50 1.64 -13.85
CA LYS A 5 0.64 2.47 -14.25
C LYS A 5 1.04 3.43 -13.13
N LEU A 6 2.32 3.81 -13.14
CA LEU A 6 2.87 4.87 -12.31
C LEU A 6 2.10 6.18 -12.48
N SER A 7 1.91 6.88 -11.37
CA SER A 7 1.39 8.24 -11.35
C SER A 7 2.45 9.25 -11.82
N PRO A 8 2.05 10.48 -12.21
CA PRO A 8 2.99 11.56 -12.56
C PRO A 8 4.00 11.91 -11.46
N ALA A 9 3.73 11.56 -10.20
CA ALA A 9 4.66 11.77 -9.08
C ALA A 9 5.97 10.97 -9.22
N ALA A 10 6.00 9.93 -10.07
CA ALA A 10 7.21 9.20 -10.40
C ALA A 10 8.17 9.97 -11.32
N LYS A 11 7.73 11.09 -11.92
CA LYS A 11 8.54 11.84 -12.90
C LYS A 11 9.83 12.36 -12.24
N GLY A 12 10.98 12.00 -12.81
CA GLY A 12 12.30 12.41 -12.31
C GLY A 12 12.86 11.53 -11.19
N LYS A 13 12.13 10.49 -10.76
CA LYS A 13 12.62 9.46 -9.85
C LYS A 13 13.38 8.39 -10.62
N SER A 14 14.43 7.83 -10.01
CA SER A 14 15.26 6.77 -10.58
C SER A 14 14.99 5.45 -9.86
N GLY A 15 14.85 4.37 -10.63
CA GLY A 15 14.55 3.06 -10.07
C GLY A 15 14.22 2.02 -11.13
N LYS A 16 13.92 0.81 -10.67
CA LYS A 16 13.47 -0.30 -11.52
C LYS A 16 11.95 -0.42 -11.43
N ILE A 17 11.30 -0.67 -12.56
CA ILE A 17 9.89 -1.09 -12.55
C ILE A 17 9.80 -2.55 -12.10
N VAL A 18 9.03 -2.79 -11.05
CA VAL A 18 8.77 -4.12 -10.48
C VAL A 18 7.29 -4.40 -10.47
N THR A 19 6.94 -5.69 -10.51
CA THR A 19 5.57 -6.16 -10.32
C THR A 19 5.28 -6.29 -8.84
N VAL A 20 4.21 -5.68 -8.36
CA VAL A 20 3.81 -5.69 -6.95
C VAL A 20 2.46 -6.34 -6.75
N THR A 21 2.41 -7.20 -5.72
CA THR A 21 1.18 -7.66 -5.06
C THR A 21 1.23 -7.29 -3.58
N TYR A 22 0.06 -7.16 -2.96
CA TYR A 22 -0.03 -6.78 -1.56
C TYR A 22 -1.21 -7.43 -0.83
N SER A 23 -1.14 -7.41 0.50
CA SER A 23 -2.24 -7.71 1.42
C SER A 23 -2.28 -6.67 2.53
N LEU A 24 -3.40 -5.95 2.65
CA LEU A 24 -3.68 -4.92 3.65
C LEU A 24 -4.82 -5.42 4.56
N LYS A 25 -4.63 -5.31 5.86
CA LYS A 25 -5.67 -5.57 6.87
C LYS A 25 -5.77 -4.39 7.82
N LYS A 26 -6.96 -4.01 8.23
CA LYS A 26 -7.19 -2.89 9.15
C LYS A 26 -8.13 -3.27 10.29
N SER A 27 -8.16 -2.49 11.35
CA SER A 27 -9.24 -2.55 12.34
C SER A 27 -10.57 -2.07 11.71
N SER A 28 -11.70 -2.53 12.25
CA SER A 28 -13.02 -2.26 11.66
C SER A 28 -13.41 -0.78 11.66
N ASN A 29 -12.92 0.01 12.62
CA ASN A 29 -13.20 1.45 12.71
C ASN A 29 -12.31 2.30 11.79
N VAL A 30 -11.30 1.70 11.15
CA VAL A 30 -10.39 2.44 10.25
C VAL A 30 -11.11 2.78 8.95
N THR A 31 -11.02 4.04 8.56
CA THR A 31 -11.49 4.58 7.29
C THR A 31 -10.29 4.97 6.44
N LEU A 32 -10.14 4.33 5.28
CA LEU A 32 -9.10 4.67 4.31
C LEU A 32 -9.58 5.85 3.47
N LEU A 33 -8.74 6.87 3.29
CA LEU A 33 -9.11 8.02 2.46
C LEU A 33 -9.14 7.64 0.98
N GLN A 34 -10.05 8.25 0.22
CA GLN A 34 -10.12 8.06 -1.22
C GLN A 34 -8.80 8.49 -1.87
N ASN A 35 -8.26 7.65 -2.76
CA ASN A 35 -6.94 7.82 -3.37
C ASN A 35 -5.78 7.88 -2.35
N GLY A 36 -6.04 7.50 -1.10
CA GLY A 36 -5.07 7.60 -0.02
C GLY A 36 -3.98 6.55 -0.09
N PHE A 37 -4.12 5.52 -0.95
CA PHE A 37 -3.17 4.40 -1.03
C PHE A 37 -2.38 4.39 -2.34
N SER A 38 -1.06 4.35 -2.22
CA SER A 38 -0.13 4.11 -3.33
C SER A 38 1.10 3.33 -2.90
N ILE A 39 1.62 2.51 -3.82
CA ILE A 39 2.88 1.77 -3.67
C ILE A 39 3.77 2.05 -4.87
N GLY A 40 5.02 2.46 -4.63
CA GLY A 40 5.99 2.83 -5.66
C GLY A 40 5.41 3.79 -6.69
N TYR A 41 4.72 4.83 -6.23
CA TYR A 41 4.02 5.85 -7.04
C TYR A 41 2.85 5.35 -7.90
N THR A 42 2.39 4.12 -7.71
CA THR A 42 1.19 3.60 -8.38
C THR A 42 0.03 3.61 -7.42
N HIS A 43 -1.08 4.21 -7.86
CA HIS A 43 -2.31 4.23 -7.09
C HIS A 43 -2.90 2.82 -6.99
N ILE A 44 -3.32 2.45 -5.79
CA ILE A 44 -3.94 1.15 -5.51
C ILE A 44 -5.46 1.28 -5.54
N ASP A 45 -6.12 0.45 -6.34
CA ASP A 45 -7.57 0.42 -6.49
C ASP A 45 -8.19 -0.43 -5.36
N LEU A 46 -8.34 0.19 -4.19
CA LEU A 46 -8.91 -0.47 -3.00
C LEU A 46 -10.34 -0.96 -3.21
N ALA A 47 -11.12 -0.30 -4.08
CA ALA A 47 -12.49 -0.73 -4.37
C ALA A 47 -12.49 -2.05 -5.16
N HIS A 48 -11.57 -2.19 -6.10
CA HIS A 48 -11.37 -3.44 -6.83
C HIS A 48 -10.73 -4.53 -5.96
N ASP A 49 -9.79 -4.17 -5.08
CA ASP A 49 -9.02 -5.12 -4.27
C ASP A 49 -9.68 -5.52 -2.93
N GLN A 50 -10.88 -5.02 -2.62
CA GLN A 50 -11.59 -5.36 -1.39
C GLN A 50 -11.91 -6.87 -1.32
N ASP A 51 -11.65 -7.49 -0.16
CA ASP A 51 -12.04 -8.87 0.13
C ASP A 51 -13.50 -8.98 0.55
N SER A 52 -14.00 -10.21 0.71
CA SER A 52 -15.33 -10.44 1.31
C SER A 52 -15.41 -9.94 2.75
N ASN A 53 -14.26 -9.93 3.45
CA ASN A 53 -14.13 -9.20 4.70
C ASN A 53 -13.83 -7.72 4.37
N PRO A 54 -14.68 -6.76 4.77
CA PRO A 54 -14.50 -5.34 4.45
C PRO A 54 -13.24 -4.71 5.08
N ASP A 55 -12.61 -5.40 6.03
CA ASP A 55 -11.40 -4.97 6.70
C ASP A 55 -10.11 -5.49 6.05
N ASN A 56 -10.24 -6.27 4.97
CA ASN A 56 -9.12 -6.82 4.23
C ASN A 56 -9.17 -6.39 2.77
N PHE A 57 -7.99 -6.11 2.21
CA PHE A 57 -7.79 -5.75 0.81
C PHE A 57 -6.58 -6.50 0.30
N SER A 58 -6.68 -7.12 -0.86
CA SER A 58 -5.59 -7.88 -1.44
C SER A 58 -5.62 -7.83 -2.95
N THR A 59 -4.44 -7.86 -3.57
CA THR A 59 -4.35 -7.94 -5.03
C THR A 59 -5.07 -9.18 -5.55
N LYS A 60 -6.03 -9.00 -6.47
CA LYS A 60 -6.91 -10.09 -6.93
C LYS A 60 -6.41 -10.83 -8.17
N GLY A 61 -6.48 -12.17 -8.12
CA GLY A 61 -6.34 -13.04 -9.29
C GLY A 61 -4.98 -12.87 -9.99
N SER A 62 -5.00 -12.57 -11.29
CA SER A 62 -3.78 -12.34 -12.09
C SER A 62 -3.40 -10.85 -12.22
N GLN A 63 -3.94 -9.99 -11.35
CA GLN A 63 -3.62 -8.56 -11.37
C GLN A 63 -2.30 -8.27 -10.67
N ASN A 64 -1.66 -7.20 -11.11
CA ASN A 64 -0.36 -6.79 -10.64
C ASN A 64 -0.24 -5.27 -10.78
N TYR A 65 0.38 -4.63 -9.79
CA TYR A 65 0.72 -3.21 -9.86
C TYR A 65 2.14 -3.06 -10.42
N LEU A 66 2.34 -2.18 -11.40
CA LEU A 66 3.70 -1.82 -11.82
C LEU A 66 4.14 -0.66 -10.96
N CYS A 67 5.15 -0.87 -10.12
CA CYS A 67 5.61 0.10 -9.15
C CYS A 67 7.08 0.44 -9.43
N LEU A 68 7.48 1.67 -9.12
CA LEU A 68 8.87 2.10 -9.21
C LEU A 68 9.55 1.75 -7.89
N LEU A 69 10.44 0.76 -7.93
CA LEU A 69 11.37 0.45 -6.86
C LEU A 69 12.59 1.36 -7.02
N GLU A 70 12.65 2.40 -6.20
CA GLU A 70 13.83 3.26 -6.10
C GLU A 70 14.98 2.49 -5.42
N GLU A 71 16.21 3.02 -5.50
CA GLU A 71 17.36 2.45 -4.79
C GLU A 71 17.07 2.31 -3.28
N ASP A 72 16.30 3.25 -2.74
CA ASP A 72 15.92 3.26 -1.34
C ASP A 72 14.62 2.50 -1.01
N GLY A 73 14.03 1.78 -1.97
CA GLY A 73 12.86 0.94 -1.75
C GLY A 73 11.59 1.43 -2.46
N LEU A 74 10.45 0.85 -2.09
CA LEU A 74 9.14 1.27 -2.58
C LEU A 74 8.60 2.41 -1.71
N GLN A 75 8.26 3.53 -2.34
CA GLN A 75 7.50 4.58 -1.67
C GLN A 75 6.08 4.09 -1.39
N VAL A 76 5.73 3.91 -0.12
CA VAL A 76 4.37 3.50 0.28
C VAL A 76 3.71 4.69 0.97
N THR A 77 2.52 5.05 0.49
CA THR A 77 1.70 6.09 1.10
C THR A 77 0.32 5.53 1.38
N LEU A 78 -0.14 5.57 2.63
CA LEU A 78 -1.51 5.25 3.02
C LEU A 78 -2.03 6.33 3.97
N TYR A 79 -3.11 7.00 3.60
CA TYR A 79 -3.81 7.95 4.48
C TYR A 79 -5.09 7.35 5.04
N ALA A 80 -5.26 7.42 6.36
CA ALA A 80 -6.36 6.79 7.05
C ALA A 80 -6.68 7.45 8.40
N GLY A 81 -7.96 7.47 8.75
CA GLY A 81 -8.46 7.88 10.06
C GLY A 81 -8.97 6.70 10.87
N GLY A 82 -8.95 6.83 12.19
CA GLY A 82 -9.49 5.84 13.13
C GLY A 82 -9.43 6.30 14.58
N LEU A 83 -9.64 5.36 15.51
CA LEU A 83 -9.67 5.58 16.95
C LEU A 83 -8.35 5.17 17.60
N SER A 84 -8.06 5.72 18.79
CA SER A 84 -6.88 5.34 19.58
C SER A 84 -6.77 3.81 19.75
N GLY A 85 -5.65 3.23 19.34
CA GLY A 85 -5.39 1.80 19.40
C GLY A 85 -5.81 0.99 18.17
N ASP A 86 -6.53 1.60 17.21
CA ASP A 86 -6.75 1.00 15.90
C ASP A 86 -5.41 0.81 15.17
N PHE A 87 -5.39 -0.15 14.25
CA PHE A 87 -4.21 -0.47 13.47
C PHE A 87 -4.52 -0.84 12.02
N TRP A 88 -3.47 -0.86 11.21
CA TRP A 88 -3.45 -1.63 9.97
C TRP A 88 -2.11 -2.32 9.76
N THR A 89 -2.12 -3.35 8.93
CA THR A 89 -0.97 -4.18 8.57
C THR A 89 -0.87 -4.30 7.06
N LEU A 90 0.30 -4.07 6.47
CA LEU A 90 0.54 -4.25 5.04
C LEU A 90 1.70 -5.19 4.77
N GLU A 91 1.46 -6.15 3.90
CA GLU A 91 2.43 -7.08 3.34
C GLU A 91 2.59 -6.80 1.85
N ILE A 92 3.83 -6.77 1.36
CA ILE A 92 4.16 -6.43 -0.03
C ILE A 92 5.11 -7.48 -0.61
N GLN A 93 4.84 -7.92 -1.83
CA GLN A 93 5.76 -8.70 -2.63
C GLN A 93 6.14 -7.93 -3.89
N ALA A 94 7.43 -7.86 -4.20
CA ALA A 94 7.98 -7.26 -5.40
C ALA A 94 8.65 -8.35 -6.26
N ASP A 95 8.27 -8.47 -7.53
CA ASP A 95 8.69 -9.52 -8.45
C ASP A 95 8.55 -10.94 -7.83
N GLY A 96 7.45 -11.17 -7.10
CA GLY A 96 7.16 -12.44 -6.43
C GLY A 96 8.01 -12.72 -5.18
N LYS A 97 8.85 -11.77 -4.75
CA LYS A 97 9.65 -11.87 -3.53
C LYS A 97 9.04 -10.97 -2.46
N PRO A 98 8.78 -11.48 -1.25
CA PRO A 98 8.47 -10.63 -0.11
C PRO A 98 9.60 -9.60 0.11
N LEU A 99 9.25 -8.33 0.34
CA LEU A 99 10.23 -7.35 0.80
C LEU A 99 10.67 -7.69 2.23
N ALA A 100 11.97 -7.55 2.51
CA ALA A 100 12.58 -8.16 3.69
C ALA A 100 12.38 -7.28 4.93
N ALA A 101 11.61 -7.82 5.88
CA ALA A 101 11.42 -7.30 7.24
C ALA A 101 10.72 -5.94 7.32
N ASN A 102 9.39 -5.95 7.22
CA ASN A 102 8.47 -5.28 8.15
C ASN A 102 7.09 -5.27 7.51
N THR A 103 6.19 -6.14 7.99
CA THR A 103 4.76 -5.84 7.90
C THR A 103 4.60 -4.42 8.45
N ILE A 104 4.17 -3.48 7.61
CA ILE A 104 3.99 -2.10 8.06
C ILE A 104 2.80 -2.14 9.02
N LYS A 105 3.08 -1.99 10.32
CA LYS A 105 2.07 -1.86 11.37
C LYS A 105 2.02 -0.41 11.81
N VAL A 106 0.88 0.22 11.63
CA VAL A 106 0.66 1.60 12.07
C VAL A 106 -0.47 1.60 13.06
N TYR A 107 -0.27 2.33 14.16
CA TYR A 107 -1.28 2.60 15.16
C TYR A 107 -1.66 4.08 15.08
N THR A 108 -2.88 4.41 15.50
CA THR A 108 -3.32 5.80 15.61
C THR A 108 -2.44 6.62 16.55
N ASP A 109 -2.18 7.87 16.14
CA ASP A 109 -1.71 8.90 17.06
C ASP A 109 -2.85 9.41 17.96
N THR A 110 -2.56 10.34 18.88
CA THR A 110 -3.57 10.94 19.76
C THR A 110 -4.62 11.79 19.03
N ASN A 111 -4.42 12.06 17.74
CA ASN A 111 -5.34 12.79 16.88
C ASN A 111 -6.18 11.84 16.00
N GLY A 112 -5.99 10.52 16.11
CA GLY A 112 -6.72 9.52 15.34
C GLY A 112 -6.18 9.29 13.92
N ASN A 113 -4.98 9.78 13.59
CA ASN A 113 -4.38 9.58 12.28
C ASN A 113 -3.63 8.23 12.24
N LEU A 114 -3.84 7.43 11.19
CA LEU A 114 -3.07 6.21 10.89
C LEU A 114 -2.24 6.36 9.61
N ASP A 115 -1.72 7.57 9.37
CA ASP A 115 -1.04 7.89 8.13
C ASP A 115 0.37 7.27 8.05
N TYR A 116 0.70 6.76 6.88
CA TYR A 116 2.02 6.24 6.57
C TYR A 116 2.52 6.81 5.26
N ASN A 117 3.74 7.33 5.30
CA ASN A 117 4.45 7.81 4.11
C ASN A 117 5.94 7.58 4.32
N LYS A 118 6.45 6.43 3.88
CA LYS A 118 7.87 6.04 4.01
C LYS A 118 8.29 5.11 2.88
N LEU A 119 9.61 4.99 2.70
CA LEU A 119 10.24 3.99 1.84
C LEU A 119 10.32 2.63 2.56
N THR A 120 10.02 1.55 1.85
CA THR A 120 10.08 0.16 2.36
C THR A 120 11.06 -0.66 1.52
N LYS A 121 12.01 -1.33 2.19
CA LYS A 121 13.06 -2.17 1.58
C LYS A 121 12.82 -3.65 1.89
#